data_AF-A0A941MFV2-F1
#
_entry.id   AF-A0A941MFV2-F1
#
_cell.length_a   1.000
_cell.length_b   1.000
_cell.length_c   1.000
_cell.angle_alpha   90.00
_cell.angle_beta   90.00
_cell.angle_gamma   90.00
#
_symmetry.space_group_name_H-M   'P 1'
#
loop_
_entity.id
_entity.type
_entity.pdbx_description
1 polymer ?
#
loop_
_entity_poly.entity_id
_entity_poly.type
_entity_poly.pdbx_seq_one_letter_code
_entity_poly.pdbx_strand_id
1 'polypeptide(L)'
;MRKLILGHLVYLYTPLGVLACTMGILKGGNWAWLGVAIFAMNILLDTISSGLHLRGAASQRDGSPTGVPAVLNVMMYLQLINFIGLQLALAWRVYQYVKGVPIEPMAWNGYEYTNGIDTLTLVGATIGAGM
;
A
#
# COMPACT_ATOMS: atom_id res chain seq x y z
N MET A 1 1.12 5.41 28.16
CA MET A 1 0.77 6.25 26.99
C MET A 1 1.80 6.19 25.86
N ARG A 2 3.07 6.57 26.06
CA ARG A 2 4.12 6.50 25.00
C ARG A 2 4.28 5.13 24.34
N LYS A 3 4.34 4.04 25.13
CA LYS A 3 4.43 2.66 24.60
C LYS A 3 3.17 2.22 23.84
N LEU A 4 2.00 2.78 24.18
CA LEU A 4 0.75 2.52 23.47
C LEU A 4 0.79 3.21 22.11
N ILE A 5 1.10 4.51 22.06
CA ILE A 5 1.13 5.29 20.82
C ILE A 5 2.18 4.74 19.84
N LEU A 6 3.39 4.43 20.32
CA LEU A 6 4.45 3.86 19.48
C LEU A 6 4.08 2.48 18.92
N GLY A 7 3.43 1.61 19.72
CA GLY A 7 2.97 0.31 19.25
C GLY A 7 1.86 0.39 18.19
N HIS A 8 0.99 1.40 18.27
CA HIS A 8 -0.08 1.59 17.27
C HIS A 8 0.44 2.21 15.97
N LEU A 9 1.47 3.06 16.03
CA LEU A 9 2.09 3.64 14.83
C LEU A 9 2.71 2.59 13.91
N VAL A 10 3.14 1.45 14.46
CA VAL A 10 3.68 0.34 13.66
C VAL A 10 2.64 -0.22 12.70
N TYR A 11 1.37 -0.27 13.11
CA TYR A 11 0.28 -0.72 12.25
C TYR A 11 -0.04 0.25 11.10
N LEU A 12 0.57 1.44 11.06
CA LEU A 12 0.36 2.42 10.00
C LEU A 12 1.32 2.20 8.81
N TYR A 13 2.40 1.43 8.99
CA TYR A 13 3.38 1.18 7.92
C TYR A 13 2.73 0.49 6.71
N THR A 14 1.93 -0.55 6.95
CA THR A 14 1.24 -1.30 5.90
C THR A 14 0.27 -0.45 5.08
N PRO A 15 -0.72 0.26 5.67
CA PRO A 15 -1.63 1.08 4.88
C PRO A 15 -0.91 2.22 4.12
N LEU A 16 0.17 2.78 4.67
CA LEU A 16 1.00 3.76 3.96
C LEU A 16 1.80 3.13 2.82
N GLY A 17 2.32 1.92 3.01
CA GLY A 17 3.00 1.16 1.97
C GLY A 17 2.09 0.84 0.79
N VAL A 18 0.86 0.40 1.06
CA VAL A 18 -0.17 0.18 0.03
C VAL A 18 -0.47 1.49 -0.72
N LEU A 19 -0.63 2.61 -0.01
CA LEU A 19 -0.85 3.91 -0.65
C LEU A 19 0.31 4.33 -1.55
N ALA A 20 1.56 4.16 -1.09
CA ALA A 20 2.74 4.46 -1.89
C ALA A 20 2.81 3.59 -3.14
N CYS A 21 2.46 2.31 -3.04
CA CYS A 21 2.34 1.40 -4.19
C CYS A 21 1.29 1.91 -5.18
N THR A 22 0.08 2.20 -4.71
CA THR A 22 -1.02 2.72 -5.53
C THR A 22 -0.62 4.00 -6.26
N MET A 23 -0.03 4.97 -5.55
CA MET A 23 0.44 6.22 -6.16
C MET A 23 1.56 5.99 -7.18
N GLY A 24 2.50 5.09 -6.90
CA GLY A 24 3.55 4.71 -7.82
C GLY A 24 2.99 4.10 -9.11
N ILE A 25 2.05 3.16 -8.99
CA ILE A 25 1.37 2.53 -10.13
C ILE A 25 0.57 3.56 -10.92
N LEU A 26 -0.15 4.47 -10.26
CA LEU A 26 -0.90 5.55 -10.94
C LEU A 26 0.01 6.55 -11.65
N LYS A 27 1.21 6.83 -11.11
CA LYS A 27 2.19 7.70 -11.76
C LYS A 27 2.86 7.01 -12.96
N GLY A 28 3.12 5.71 -12.87
CA GLY A 28 3.63 4.91 -13.99
C GLY A 28 5.13 5.07 -14.26
N GLY A 29 5.62 4.34 -15.26
CA GLY A 29 7.06 4.25 -15.56
C GLY A 29 7.87 3.77 -14.34
N ASN A 30 9.04 4.38 -14.11
CA ASN A 30 9.92 4.02 -12.98
C ASN A 30 9.26 4.22 -11.60
N TRP A 31 8.24 5.07 -11.50
CA TRP A 31 7.53 5.31 -10.24
C TRP A 31 6.70 4.11 -9.80
N ALA A 32 6.23 3.29 -10.74
CA ALA A 32 5.53 2.05 -10.40
C ALA A 32 6.46 1.09 -9.66
N TRP A 33 7.70 0.91 -10.14
CA TRP A 33 8.72 0.10 -9.47
C TRP A 33 9.12 0.66 -8.11
N LEU A 34 9.25 1.98 -7.99
CA LEU A 34 9.50 2.62 -6.69
C LEU A 34 8.37 2.33 -5.70
N GLY A 35 7.12 2.45 -6.13
CA GLY A 35 5.95 2.14 -5.30
C GLY A 35 5.95 0.68 -4.83
N VAL A 36 6.19 -0.26 -5.76
CA VAL A 36 6.29 -1.70 -5.46
C VAL A 36 7.42 -1.97 -4.48
N ALA A 37 8.60 -1.38 -4.68
CA ALA A 37 9.75 -1.54 -3.81
C ALA A 37 9.47 -1.01 -2.40
N ILE A 38 8.84 0.17 -2.28
CA ILE A 38 8.43 0.73 -0.98
C ILE A 38 7.47 -0.23 -0.28
N PHE A 39 6.48 -0.78 -0.99
CA PHE A 39 5.52 -1.68 -0.37
C PHE A 39 6.16 -3.01 0.06
N ALA A 40 6.99 -3.60 -0.78
CA ALA A 40 7.78 -4.79 -0.43
C ALA A 40 8.67 -4.54 0.80
N MET A 41 9.33 -3.39 0.88
CA MET A 41 10.12 -3.01 2.05
C MET A 41 9.27 -2.85 3.32
N ASN A 42 8.06 -2.28 3.20
CA ASN A 42 7.14 -2.21 4.35
C ASN A 42 6.76 -3.61 4.85
N ILE A 43 6.46 -4.55 3.95
CA ILE A 43 6.17 -5.94 4.32
C ILE A 43 7.37 -6.60 4.99
N LEU A 44 8.58 -6.40 4.47
CA LEU A 44 9.80 -6.92 5.08
C LEU A 44 10.02 -6.36 6.50
N LEU A 45 9.85 -5.05 6.68
CA LEU A 45 9.98 -4.40 7.98
C LEU A 45 8.89 -4.87 8.95
N ASP A 46 7.64 -5.01 8.50
CA ASP A 46 6.54 -5.57 9.29
C ASP A 46 6.83 -7.02 9.73
N THR A 47 7.37 -7.82 8.83
CA THR A 47 7.75 -9.22 9.10
C THR A 47 8.88 -9.30 10.13
N ILE A 48 9.95 -8.52 9.98
CA ILE A 48 11.09 -8.52 10.91
C ILE A 48 10.71 -7.92 12.26
N SER A 49 9.85 -6.90 12.27
CA SER A 49 9.36 -6.25 13.49
C SER A 49 8.20 -6.99 14.15
N SER A 50 7.73 -8.10 13.58
CA SER A 50 6.67 -8.94 14.17
C SER A 50 6.96 -9.40 15.60
N GLY A 51 8.24 -9.56 15.99
CA GLY A 51 8.64 -9.84 17.37
C GLY A 51 8.49 -8.66 18.34
N LEU A 52 8.40 -7.42 17.83
CA LEU A 52 8.13 -6.19 18.56
C LEU A 52 6.63 -5.85 18.59
N HIS A 53 5.83 -6.47 17.72
CA HIS A 53 4.38 -6.33 17.76
C HIS A 53 3.89 -6.87 19.09
N LEU A 54 3.11 -6.05 19.81
CA LEU A 54 2.36 -6.51 20.96
C LEU A 54 1.52 -7.70 20.48
N ARG A 55 1.56 -8.82 21.22
CA ARG A 55 0.83 -10.07 20.90
C ARG A 55 -0.63 -9.76 20.52
N GLY A 56 -0.89 -9.65 19.22
CA GLY A 56 -2.19 -9.36 18.63
C GLY A 56 -2.88 -8.11 19.17
N ALA A 57 -3.99 -7.73 18.54
CA ALA A 57 -4.98 -6.85 19.15
C ALA A 57 -5.68 -7.50 20.39
N ALA A 58 -5.09 -8.51 21.01
CA ALA A 58 -5.79 -9.50 21.80
C ALA A 58 -5.29 -9.50 23.24
N SER A 59 -6.15 -8.97 24.10
CA SER A 59 -6.33 -9.42 25.48
C SER A 59 -5.07 -9.36 26.35
N GLN A 60 -5.04 -8.44 27.31
CA GLN A 60 -4.31 -8.72 28.55
C GLN A 60 -4.77 -10.08 29.11
N ARG A 61 -4.07 -10.65 30.10
CA ARG A 61 -4.44 -11.97 30.68
C ARG A 61 -5.91 -12.08 31.12
N ASP A 62 -6.62 -10.96 31.24
CA ASP A 62 -8.01 -10.77 31.65
C ASP A 62 -9.05 -10.63 30.53
N GLY A 63 -8.69 -10.62 29.24
CA GLY A 63 -9.64 -10.38 28.14
C GLY A 63 -9.61 -8.97 27.54
N SER A 64 -8.97 -8.00 28.21
CA SER A 64 -9.12 -6.58 27.89
C SER A 64 -8.25 -6.13 26.70
N PRO A 65 -8.75 -5.25 25.80
CA PRO A 65 -7.98 -4.74 24.68
C PRO A 65 -6.71 -4.01 25.15
N THR A 66 -5.55 -4.39 24.63
CA THR A 66 -4.24 -3.75 24.90
C THR A 66 -4.04 -2.43 24.14
N GLY A 67 -5.04 -1.97 23.40
CA GLY A 67 -5.00 -0.79 22.54
C GLY A 67 -6.30 0.00 22.51
N VAL A 68 -6.30 1.14 21.80
CA VAL A 68 -7.52 1.97 21.64
C VAL A 68 -8.36 1.36 20.50
N PRO A 69 -9.53 0.74 20.77
CA PRO A 69 -10.27 -0.02 19.77
C PRO A 69 -10.67 0.80 18.55
N ALA A 70 -11.00 2.08 18.74
CA ALA A 70 -11.32 2.99 17.66
C ALA A 70 -10.15 3.18 16.68
N VAL A 71 -8.92 3.31 17.19
CA VAL A 71 -7.72 3.48 16.35
C VAL A 71 -7.45 2.21 15.55
N LEU A 72 -7.51 1.04 16.20
CA LEU A 72 -7.29 -0.25 15.53
C LEU A 72 -8.32 -0.49 14.41
N ASN A 73 -9.60 -0.20 14.67
CA ASN A 73 -10.65 -0.35 13.67
C ASN A 73 -10.47 0.62 12.49
N VAL A 74 -10.13 1.88 12.76
CA VAL A 74 -9.86 2.87 11.69
C VAL A 74 -8.70 2.42 10.80
N MET A 75 -7.62 1.89 11.38
CA MET A 75 -6.47 1.43 10.61
C MET A 75 -6.83 0.24 9.71
N MET A 76 -7.64 -0.70 10.21
CA MET A 76 -8.15 -1.82 9.44
C MET A 76 -9.01 -1.36 8.25
N TYR A 77 -9.93 -0.41 8.46
CA TYR A 77 -10.77 0.12 7.38
C TYR A 77 -9.99 0.97 6.37
N LEU A 78 -9.01 1.75 6.82
CA LEU A 78 -8.12 2.52 5.93
C LEU A 78 -7.35 1.59 5.00
N GLN A 79 -6.81 0.48 5.53
CA GLN A 79 -6.13 -0.52 4.73
C GLN A 79 -7.05 -1.09 3.65
N LEU A 80 -8.30 -1.44 3.99
CA LEU A 80 -9.27 -1.95 3.02
C LEU A 80 -9.54 -0.95 1.88
N ILE A 81 -9.75 0.32 2.21
CA ILE A 81 -9.96 1.40 1.22
C ILE A 81 -8.75 1.53 0.29
N ASN A 82 -7.54 1.46 0.85
CA ASN A 82 -6.30 1.56 0.08
C ASN A 82 -6.15 0.37 -0.88
N PHE A 83 -6.51 -0.85 -0.46
CA PHE A 83 -6.50 -2.02 -1.32
C PHE A 83 -7.50 -1.90 -2.47
N ILE A 84 -8.71 -1.41 -2.23
CA ILE A 84 -9.68 -1.15 -3.30
C ILE A 84 -9.07 -0.16 -4.31
N GLY A 85 -8.45 0.92 -3.84
CA GLY A 85 -7.74 1.87 -4.70
C GLY A 85 -6.62 1.24 -5.52
N LEU A 86 -5.83 0.34 -4.92
CA LEU A 86 -4.76 -0.39 -5.59
C LEU A 86 -5.31 -1.28 -6.73
N GLN A 87 -6.40 -2.00 -6.49
CA GLN A 87 -7.03 -2.84 -7.51
C GLN A 87 -7.62 -2.02 -8.66
N LEU A 88 -8.23 -0.86 -8.37
CA LEU A 88 -8.70 0.06 -9.40
C LEU A 88 -7.55 0.63 -10.24
N ALA A 89 -6.43 0.99 -9.60
CA ALA A 89 -5.23 1.45 -10.29
C ALA A 89 -4.65 0.35 -11.19
N LEU A 90 -4.58 -0.89 -10.73
CA LEU A 90 -4.14 -2.02 -11.55
C LEU A 90 -5.09 -2.26 -12.72
N ALA A 91 -6.40 -2.28 -12.49
CA ALA A 91 -7.40 -2.47 -13.54
C ALA A 91 -7.26 -1.41 -14.64
N TRP A 92 -6.99 -0.16 -14.26
CA TRP A 92 -6.69 0.92 -15.19
C TRP A 92 -5.44 0.64 -16.02
N ARG A 93 -4.35 0.16 -15.40
CA ARG A 93 -3.11 -0.20 -16.11
C ARG A 93 -3.31 -1.38 -17.06
N VAL A 94 -4.04 -2.40 -16.65
CA VAL A 94 -4.40 -3.54 -17.52
C VAL A 94 -5.22 -3.05 -18.72
N TYR A 95 -6.19 -2.16 -18.51
CA TYR A 95 -6.95 -1.54 -19.59
C TYR A 95 -6.04 -0.80 -20.59
N GLN A 96 -5.13 0.05 -20.11
CA GLN A 96 -4.19 0.78 -20.97
C GLN A 96 -3.31 -0.17 -21.79
N TYR A 97 -2.83 -1.26 -21.17
CA TYR A 97 -2.02 -2.27 -21.84
C TYR A 97 -2.80 -2.99 -22.95
N VAL A 98 -4.00 -3.48 -22.63
CA VAL A 98 -4.86 -4.23 -23.58
C VAL A 98 -5.31 -3.34 -24.74
N LYS A 99 -5.55 -2.05 -24.51
CA LYS A 99 -5.91 -1.09 -25.55
C LYS A 99 -4.73 -0.58 -26.37
N GLY A 100 -3.49 -0.95 -26.01
CA GLY A 100 -2.29 -0.48 -26.69
C GLY A 100 -2.13 1.04 -26.59
N VAL A 101 -2.50 1.63 -25.45
CA VAL A 101 -2.37 3.08 -25.22
C VAL A 101 -0.88 3.46 -25.33
N PRO A 102 -0.53 4.49 -26.12
CA PRO A 102 0.86 4.93 -26.28
C PRO A 102 1.51 5.27 -24.92
N ILE A 103 2.80 4.95 -24.80
CA ILE A 103 3.59 5.27 -23.61
C ILE A 103 4.14 6.68 -23.77
N GLU A 104 3.51 7.64 -23.09
CA GLU A 104 3.89 9.05 -23.18
C GLU A 104 3.61 9.78 -21.86
N PRO A 105 4.40 10.81 -21.52
CA PRO A 105 4.10 11.65 -20.38
C PRO A 105 2.85 12.50 -20.66
N MET A 106 1.88 12.44 -19.76
CA MET A 106 0.70 13.30 -19.74
C MET A 106 0.65 14.08 -18.43
N ALA A 107 -0.04 15.22 -18.43
CA ALA A 107 -0.29 15.97 -17.22
C ALA A 107 -1.79 16.14 -17.00
N TRP A 108 -2.24 15.94 -15.77
CA TRP A 108 -3.59 16.29 -15.36
C TRP A 108 -3.55 17.21 -14.13
N ASN A 109 -4.14 18.40 -14.26
CA ASN A 109 -4.22 19.39 -13.18
C ASN A 109 -2.85 19.71 -12.53
N GLY A 110 -1.79 19.78 -13.34
CA GLY A 110 -0.42 20.06 -12.89
C GLY A 110 0.38 18.84 -12.41
N TYR A 111 -0.22 17.64 -12.40
CA TYR A 111 0.47 16.39 -12.04
C TYR A 111 0.86 15.59 -13.27
N GLU A 112 2.16 15.35 -13.43
CA GLU A 112 2.70 14.53 -14.51
C GLU A 112 2.62 13.04 -14.17
N TYR A 113 2.13 12.25 -15.13
CA TYR A 113 2.05 10.80 -15.07
C TYR A 113 2.36 10.19 -16.44
N THR A 114 2.86 8.97 -16.44
CA THR A 114 3.06 8.18 -17.66
C THR A 114 1.73 7.55 -18.06
N ASN A 115 1.20 7.98 -19.20
CA ASN A 115 0.11 7.29 -19.88
C ASN A 115 0.64 6.03 -20.58
N GLY A 116 -0.23 5.04 -20.75
CA GLY A 116 0.20 3.71 -21.21
C GLY A 116 1.05 2.96 -20.17
N ILE A 117 1.40 1.71 -20.47
CA ILE A 117 2.28 0.87 -19.65
C ILE A 117 2.94 -0.19 -20.54
N ASP A 118 4.20 -0.53 -20.26
CA ASP A 118 4.89 -1.65 -20.90
C ASP A 118 4.64 -2.97 -20.15
N THR A 119 4.98 -4.10 -20.79
CA THR A 119 4.75 -5.43 -20.19
C THR A 119 5.49 -5.60 -18.88
N LEU A 120 6.73 -5.11 -18.81
CA LEU A 120 7.58 -5.28 -17.63
C LEU A 120 7.02 -4.51 -16.43
N THR A 121 6.64 -3.24 -16.61
CA THR A 121 6.03 -2.45 -15.54
C THR A 121 4.64 -2.98 -15.17
N LEU A 122 3.90 -3.57 -16.10
CA LEU A 122 2.64 -4.24 -15.78
C LEU A 122 2.85 -5.46 -14.88
N VAL A 123 3.90 -6.26 -15.11
CA VAL A 123 4.28 -7.36 -14.21
C VAL A 123 4.61 -6.81 -12.83
N GLY A 124 5.41 -5.75 -12.75
CA GLY A 124 5.72 -5.07 -11.49
C GLY A 124 4.46 -4.59 -10.75
N ALA A 125 3.53 -3.93 -11.46
CA ALA A 125 2.26 -3.48 -10.90
C ALA A 125 1.39 -4.64 -10.42
N THR A 126 1.37 -5.75 -11.14
CA THR A 126 0.63 -6.97 -10.78
C THR A 126 1.20 -7.60 -9.51
N ILE A 127 2.54 -7.71 -9.42
CA ILE A 127 3.21 -8.16 -8.19
C ILE A 127 2.84 -7.23 -7.04
N GLY A 128 2.98 -5.92 -7.22
CA GLY A 128 2.64 -4.91 -6.22
C GLY A 128 1.22 -5.01 -5.68
N ALA A 129 0.26 -5.37 -6.53
CA ALA A 129 -1.14 -5.54 -6.17
C ALA A 129 -1.48 -6.90 -5.54
N GLY A 130 -0.61 -7.90 -5.70
CA GLY A 130 -0.81 -9.26 -5.20
C GLY A 130 -0.05 -9.59 -3.89
N MET A 131 0.82 -8.69 -3.42
CA MET A 131 1.46 -8.77 -2.10
C MET A 131 0.51 -8.33 -1.00
#